data_AF-A0A7J0CE51-F1
#
_entry.id   AF-A0A7J0CE51-F1
#
_cell.length_a   1.000
_cell.length_b   1.000
_cell.length_c   1.000
_cell.angle_alpha   90.00
_cell.angle_beta   90.00
_cell.angle_gamma   90.00
#
_symmetry.space_group_name_H-M   'P 1'
#
loop_
_entity.id
_entity.type
_entity.pdbx_description
1 polymer ?
#
loop_
_entity_poly.entity_id
_entity_poly.type
_entity_poly.pdbx_seq_one_letter_code
_entity_poly.pdbx_strand_id
1 'polypeptide(L)'
;MDAIQFAGAMAREVVAQAVVSRGPGGDPAPSGTGARAARTAPPTRRQPRRRGIDSMEVGSMPLTGEYEPSTEKVVRDQVELYESSGGTEGTTLGSLIGPDDPERAGLPVVILTTIGAKSGRIRKTPLMRVEHDGSYAVVASKGGAPQHPVWYHNVVADPRVELQDGPVRQDMLAREVTGEEKTRWWARAVEAYPDYAEYQKNTDREIPVFVLEPAPQEH
;
A
#
# COMPACT_ATOMS: atom_id res chain seq x y z
N MET A 1 -15.12 -25.31 15.69
CA MET A 1 -14.82 -24.04 15.03
C MET A 1 -15.41 -24.14 13.65
N ASP A 2 -16.46 -23.38 13.37
CA ASP A 2 -17.16 -23.45 12.09
C ASP A 2 -16.41 -22.67 11.01
N ALA A 3 -16.63 -23.04 9.73
CA ALA A 3 -15.94 -22.47 8.57
C ALA A 3 -16.04 -20.94 8.49
N ILE A 4 -17.12 -20.34 9.00
CA ILE A 4 -17.31 -18.88 9.10
C ILE A 4 -16.33 -18.24 10.11
N GLN A 5 -16.04 -18.92 11.22
CA GLN A 5 -15.03 -18.46 12.20
C GLN A 5 -13.60 -18.58 11.65
N PHE A 6 -13.35 -19.55 10.76
CA PHE A 6 -12.04 -19.77 10.14
C PHE A 6 -11.77 -18.80 8.98
N ALA A 7 -12.75 -18.55 8.11
CA ALA A 7 -12.67 -17.51 7.07
C ALA A 7 -12.53 -16.11 7.68
N GLY A 8 -13.28 -15.83 8.77
CA GLY A 8 -13.13 -14.60 9.55
C GLY A 8 -11.73 -14.47 10.19
N ALA A 9 -11.11 -15.56 10.64
CA ALA A 9 -9.75 -15.54 11.17
C ALA A 9 -8.68 -15.26 10.09
N MET A 10 -8.86 -15.79 8.88
CA MET A 10 -7.96 -15.53 7.74
C MET A 10 -8.07 -14.10 7.21
N ALA A 11 -9.28 -13.53 7.13
CA ALA A 11 -9.48 -12.11 6.79
C ALA A 11 -8.83 -11.17 7.85
N ARG A 12 -8.95 -11.53 9.13
CA ARG A 12 -8.29 -10.88 10.25
C ARG A 12 -6.77 -10.96 10.16
N GLU A 13 -6.25 -12.07 9.65
CA GLU A 13 -4.82 -12.34 9.55
C GLU A 13 -4.20 -11.66 8.32
N VAL A 14 -4.82 -11.63 7.14
CA VAL A 14 -4.20 -11.05 5.94
C VAL A 14 -4.18 -9.51 5.94
N VAL A 15 -5.26 -8.85 6.40
CA VAL A 15 -5.25 -7.39 6.64
C VAL A 15 -4.29 -7.02 7.79
N ALA A 16 -4.04 -7.96 8.71
CA ALA A 16 -3.06 -7.81 9.76
C ALA A 16 -1.61 -8.16 9.37
N GLN A 17 -1.42 -9.03 8.38
CA GLN A 17 -0.14 -9.67 8.05
C GLN A 17 0.48 -9.20 6.73
N ALA A 18 0.10 -8.04 6.19
CA ALA A 18 0.94 -7.36 5.20
C ALA A 18 2.36 -6.98 5.71
N VAL A 19 2.76 -7.54 6.86
CA VAL A 19 3.99 -7.36 7.59
C VAL A 19 4.38 -8.66 8.32
N VAL A 20 5.22 -9.48 7.69
CA VAL A 20 6.22 -10.29 8.42
C VAL A 20 7.54 -10.29 7.63
N SER A 21 8.32 -9.23 7.71
CA SER A 21 9.71 -9.27 7.22
C SER A 21 10.58 -10.06 8.22
N ARG A 22 10.89 -11.32 7.88
CA ARG A 22 12.07 -12.03 8.41
C ARG A 22 13.11 -12.11 7.29
N GLY A 23 14.25 -11.44 7.45
CA GLY A 23 15.48 -11.74 6.68
C GLY A 23 16.44 -12.62 7.49
N PRO A 24 17.62 -13.00 6.95
CA PRO A 24 18.01 -13.11 5.56
C PRO A 24 18.35 -14.57 5.16
N GLY A 25 18.00 -14.98 3.95
CA GLY A 25 18.48 -16.22 3.33
C GLY A 25 18.99 -15.86 1.94
N GLY A 26 20.30 -16.01 1.70
CA GLY A 26 21.00 -15.45 0.56
C GLY A 26 20.71 -16.14 -0.77
N ASP A 27 20.68 -15.33 -1.82
CA ASP A 27 20.83 -15.79 -3.20
C ASP A 27 22.32 -15.81 -3.59
N PRO A 28 22.78 -16.84 -4.33
CA PRO A 28 24.07 -16.79 -5.00
C PRO A 28 23.96 -16.09 -6.37
N ALA A 29 24.94 -15.21 -6.64
CA ALA A 29 25.13 -14.53 -7.91
C ALA A 29 25.60 -15.49 -9.03
N PRO A 30 25.32 -15.17 -10.31
CA PRO A 30 26.10 -15.67 -11.43
C PRO A 30 27.13 -14.64 -11.93
N SER A 31 28.38 -15.10 -11.99
CA SER A 31 29.51 -14.48 -12.68
C SER A 31 29.46 -14.75 -14.20
N GLY A 32 29.79 -13.77 -15.02
CA GLY A 32 29.99 -13.97 -16.46
C GLY A 32 30.45 -12.71 -17.21
N THR A 33 31.76 -12.62 -17.41
CA THR A 33 32.48 -11.53 -18.08
C THR A 33 32.48 -11.67 -19.60
N GLY A 34 32.38 -10.54 -20.32
CA GLY A 34 33.20 -10.27 -21.51
C GLY A 34 32.48 -9.94 -22.82
N ALA A 35 32.60 -8.68 -23.28
CA ALA A 35 33.38 -8.30 -24.49
C ALA A 35 32.94 -6.95 -25.09
N ARG A 36 33.94 -6.11 -25.34
CA ARG A 36 33.91 -4.82 -26.07
C ARG A 36 33.66 -5.01 -27.57
N ALA A 37 33.04 -4.02 -28.22
CA ALA A 37 33.67 -3.21 -29.30
C ALA A 37 32.71 -2.13 -29.85
N ALA A 38 33.28 -0.94 -30.07
CA ALA A 38 32.66 0.24 -30.67
C ALA A 38 32.47 0.12 -32.19
N ARG A 39 31.54 0.91 -32.76
CA ARG A 39 31.66 1.61 -34.06
C ARG A 39 30.46 2.54 -34.34
N THR A 40 30.76 3.85 -34.28
CA THR A 40 30.45 4.95 -35.22
C THR A 40 29.11 5.03 -35.98
N ALA A 41 28.38 6.14 -35.77
CA ALA A 41 27.24 6.65 -36.57
C ALA A 41 27.69 7.45 -37.82
N PRO A 42 26.80 7.67 -38.83
CA PRO A 42 26.33 9.04 -39.14
C PRO A 42 24.90 9.07 -39.81
N PRO A 43 24.44 10.18 -40.42
CA PRO A 43 23.80 11.33 -39.79
C PRO A 43 22.29 11.51 -40.13
N THR A 44 21.70 12.46 -39.40
CA THR A 44 20.31 12.92 -39.34
C THR A 44 19.59 13.28 -40.65
N ARG A 45 18.33 12.85 -40.78
CA ARG A 45 17.33 13.37 -41.72
C ARG A 45 16.22 14.10 -40.96
N ARG A 46 16.13 15.42 -41.15
CA ARG A 46 15.02 16.28 -40.67
C ARG A 46 13.75 15.99 -41.46
N GLN A 47 12.60 15.88 -40.77
CA GLN A 47 11.27 16.25 -41.28
C GLN A 47 10.20 16.23 -40.15
N PRO A 48 9.00 16.80 -40.35
CA PRO A 48 8.60 18.13 -39.88
C PRO A 48 7.71 18.13 -38.62
N ARG A 49 7.61 19.31 -38.01
CA ARG A 49 6.75 19.61 -36.85
C ARG A 49 5.29 19.22 -37.11
N ARG A 50 4.73 18.36 -36.25
CA ARG A 50 3.29 18.20 -36.06
C ARG A 50 2.89 18.73 -34.69
N ARG A 51 1.76 19.44 -34.69
CA ARG A 51 1.19 20.22 -33.59
C ARG A 51 0.72 19.32 -32.46
N GLY A 52 0.64 19.96 -31.30
CA GLY A 52 0.35 19.38 -30.00
C GLY A 52 -0.92 18.55 -29.93
N ILE A 53 -0.80 17.52 -29.11
CA ILE A 53 -1.87 16.95 -28.31
C ILE A 53 -1.30 17.04 -26.89
N ASP A 54 -1.99 17.77 -26.01
CA ASP A 54 -1.64 17.92 -24.60
C ASP A 54 -1.24 16.56 -24.05
N SER A 55 0.03 16.43 -23.70
CA SER A 55 0.48 15.37 -22.82
C SER A 55 -0.11 15.73 -21.46
N MET A 56 -1.13 14.99 -21.02
CA MET A 56 -1.42 14.89 -19.60
C MET A 56 -0.13 14.40 -18.95
N GLU A 57 0.64 15.33 -18.37
CA GLU A 57 1.77 15.01 -17.51
C GLU A 57 1.21 14.25 -16.32
N VAL A 58 1.30 12.93 -16.38
CA VAL A 58 1.15 12.06 -15.22
C VAL A 58 2.36 12.38 -14.35
N GLY A 59 2.14 13.23 -13.33
CA GLY A 59 3.13 13.57 -12.31
C GLY A 59 3.73 12.28 -11.76
N SER A 60 5.01 12.08 -12.05
CA SER A 60 5.74 10.86 -11.75
C SER A 60 7.15 11.28 -11.39
N MET A 61 7.44 11.36 -10.09
CA MET A 61 8.28 10.35 -9.42
C MET A 61 8.09 10.44 -7.89
N PRO A 62 6.97 9.90 -7.36
CA PRO A 62 6.74 9.74 -5.94
C PRO A 62 7.74 8.75 -5.30
N LEU A 63 8.01 8.88 -3.99
CA LEU A 63 8.90 8.05 -3.15
C LEU A 63 9.83 7.10 -3.94
N THR A 64 11.06 7.53 -4.17
CA THR A 64 12.02 6.74 -4.94
C THR A 64 12.77 5.70 -4.07
N GLY A 65 12.96 4.50 -4.62
CA GLY A 65 13.76 3.46 -3.98
C GLY A 65 13.52 2.08 -4.58
N GLU A 66 14.33 1.10 -4.18
CA GLU A 66 14.12 -0.28 -4.59
C GLU A 66 12.91 -0.87 -3.86
N TYR A 67 11.93 -1.39 -4.60
CA TYR A 67 10.75 -2.05 -4.03
C TYR A 67 11.09 -3.44 -3.49
N GLU A 68 10.75 -3.68 -2.22
CA GLU A 68 10.80 -5.00 -1.60
C GLU A 68 9.39 -5.50 -1.28
N PRO A 69 8.85 -6.46 -2.05
CA PRO A 69 7.50 -6.98 -1.84
C PRO A 69 7.29 -7.64 -0.48
N SER A 70 6.02 -7.83 -0.13
CA SER A 70 5.65 -8.65 1.02
C SER A 70 6.10 -10.10 0.84
N THR A 71 6.52 -10.72 1.94
CA THR A 71 6.77 -12.16 2.03
C THR A 71 5.47 -12.95 1.85
N GLU A 72 4.34 -12.39 2.28
CA GLU A 72 3.02 -13.00 2.13
C GLU A 72 2.58 -12.99 0.66
N LYS A 73 2.34 -14.19 0.12
CA LYS A 73 2.00 -14.38 -1.30
C LYS A 73 0.73 -13.61 -1.68
N VAL A 74 -0.34 -13.73 -0.92
CA VAL A 74 -1.62 -13.07 -1.20
C VAL A 74 -1.50 -11.55 -1.25
N VAL A 75 -0.69 -10.96 -0.36
CA VAL A 75 -0.44 -9.52 -0.31
C VAL A 75 0.36 -9.07 -1.53
N ARG A 76 1.43 -9.80 -1.86
CA ARG A 76 2.26 -9.50 -3.03
C ARG A 76 1.47 -9.62 -4.33
N ASP A 77 0.70 -10.70 -4.47
CA ASP A 77 -0.10 -10.96 -5.66
C ASP A 77 -1.19 -9.89 -5.84
N GLN A 78 -1.85 -9.45 -4.76
CA GLN A 78 -2.83 -8.37 -4.86
C GLN A 78 -2.16 -7.05 -5.27
N VAL A 79 -1.03 -6.67 -4.66
CA VAL A 79 -0.31 -5.44 -5.03
C VAL A 79 0.10 -5.51 -6.51
N GLU A 80 0.65 -6.64 -6.96
CA GLU A 80 1.02 -6.82 -8.37
C GLU A 80 -0.20 -6.70 -9.30
N LEU A 81 -1.33 -7.33 -8.97
CA LEU A 81 -2.56 -7.23 -9.75
C LEU A 81 -3.11 -5.79 -9.77
N TYR A 82 -3.13 -5.13 -8.62
CA TYR A 82 -3.58 -3.74 -8.48
C TYR A 82 -2.75 -2.81 -9.35
N GLU A 83 -1.42 -2.91 -9.28
CA GLU A 83 -0.54 -1.99 -9.99
C GLU A 83 -0.43 -2.31 -11.49
N SER A 84 -0.30 -3.59 -11.86
CA SER A 84 -0.18 -3.99 -13.27
C SER A 84 -1.44 -3.72 -14.09
N SER A 85 -2.62 -3.72 -13.45
CA SER A 85 -3.89 -3.33 -14.06
C SER A 85 -4.13 -1.81 -14.06
N GLY A 86 -3.20 -1.00 -13.53
CA GLY A 86 -3.40 0.43 -13.36
C GLY A 86 -4.53 0.77 -12.40
N GLY A 87 -4.78 -0.07 -11.40
CA GLY A 87 -5.80 0.11 -10.38
C GLY A 87 -7.23 -0.18 -10.85
N THR A 88 -7.38 -1.13 -11.78
CA THR A 88 -8.69 -1.57 -12.29
C THR A 88 -9.07 -2.98 -11.82
N GLU A 89 -8.08 -3.77 -11.39
CA GLU A 89 -8.26 -5.10 -10.80
C GLU A 89 -7.59 -5.16 -9.42
N GLY A 90 -7.94 -6.15 -8.59
CA GLY A 90 -7.31 -6.29 -7.26
C GLY A 90 -7.70 -5.22 -6.24
N THR A 91 -8.69 -4.37 -6.55
CA THR A 91 -9.05 -3.15 -5.80
C THR A 91 -9.96 -3.38 -4.60
N THR A 92 -10.31 -4.64 -4.30
CA THR A 92 -11.17 -5.00 -3.18
C THR A 92 -10.53 -6.05 -2.28
N LEU A 93 -11.06 -6.16 -1.07
CA LEU A 93 -10.60 -7.11 -0.05
C LEU A 93 -10.70 -8.57 -0.50
N GLY A 94 -11.60 -8.89 -1.43
CA GLY A 94 -11.77 -10.24 -1.98
C GLY A 94 -10.48 -10.83 -2.57
N SER A 95 -9.60 -9.99 -3.12
CA SER A 95 -8.30 -10.43 -3.64
C SER A 95 -7.32 -10.88 -2.54
N LEU A 96 -7.57 -10.54 -1.27
CA LEU A 96 -6.79 -11.01 -0.12
C LEU A 96 -7.41 -12.22 0.57
N ILE A 97 -8.74 -12.24 0.69
CA ILE A 97 -9.45 -13.21 1.54
C ILE A 97 -10.07 -14.37 0.77
N GLY A 98 -10.06 -14.31 -0.56
CA GLY A 98 -10.64 -15.35 -1.41
C GLY A 98 -12.18 -15.29 -1.50
N PRO A 99 -12.81 -16.27 -2.15
CA PRO A 99 -14.24 -16.25 -2.46
C PRO A 99 -15.15 -16.64 -1.29
N ASP A 100 -14.59 -17.08 -0.16
CA ASP A 100 -15.34 -17.72 0.93
C ASP A 100 -16.14 -16.71 1.79
N ASP A 101 -15.91 -15.41 1.62
CA ASP A 101 -16.64 -14.32 2.30
C ASP A 101 -17.08 -13.24 1.28
N PRO A 102 -18.19 -13.48 0.56
CA PRO A 102 -18.65 -12.58 -0.50
C PRO A 102 -19.15 -11.24 0.03
N GLU A 103 -19.60 -11.17 1.29
CA GLU A 103 -20.05 -9.92 1.91
C GLU A 103 -18.89 -8.94 2.08
N ARG A 104 -17.72 -9.45 2.48
CA ARG A 104 -16.51 -8.63 2.65
C ARG A 104 -15.69 -8.49 1.38
N ALA A 105 -15.82 -9.42 0.44
CA ALA A 105 -15.01 -9.45 -0.78
C ALA A 105 -15.13 -8.17 -1.63
N GLY A 106 -16.27 -7.46 -1.56
CA GLY A 106 -16.51 -6.22 -2.27
C GLY A 106 -15.97 -4.94 -1.59
N LEU A 107 -15.43 -5.04 -0.37
CA LEU A 107 -14.97 -3.86 0.36
C LEU A 107 -13.72 -3.27 -0.31
N PRO A 108 -13.67 -1.95 -0.58
CA PRO A 108 -12.59 -1.33 -1.32
C PRO A 108 -11.28 -1.27 -0.52
N VAL A 109 -10.16 -1.40 -1.23
CA VAL A 109 -8.80 -1.24 -0.69
C VAL A 109 -7.98 -0.21 -1.46
N VAL A 110 -7.01 0.38 -0.78
CA VAL A 110 -5.99 1.28 -1.31
C VAL A 110 -4.61 0.68 -1.10
N ILE A 111 -3.62 1.08 -1.90
CA ILE A 111 -2.22 0.69 -1.72
C ILE A 111 -1.46 1.84 -1.08
N LEU A 112 -0.94 1.61 0.12
CA LEU A 112 -0.04 2.53 0.81
C LEU A 112 1.40 2.18 0.48
N THR A 113 2.13 3.14 -0.08
CA THR A 113 3.58 3.06 -0.34
C THR A 113 4.34 3.82 0.76
N THR A 114 5.33 3.18 1.37
CA THR A 114 6.16 3.76 2.45
C THR A 114 7.64 3.43 2.25
N ILE A 115 8.55 4.19 2.87
CA ILE A 115 9.97 3.83 2.96
C ILE A 115 10.19 2.97 4.20
N GLY A 116 10.81 1.80 4.04
CA GLY A 116 11.15 0.90 5.14
C GLY A 116 12.10 1.56 6.15
N ALA A 117 11.64 1.79 7.39
CA ALA A 117 12.40 2.53 8.42
C ALA A 117 13.82 1.97 8.69
N LYS A 118 14.01 0.66 8.50
CA LYS A 118 15.31 -0.02 8.67
C LYS A 118 16.04 -0.27 7.35
N SER A 119 15.30 -0.57 6.28
CA SER A 119 15.89 -1.04 5.02
C SER A 119 16.09 0.07 3.98
N GLY A 120 15.42 1.21 4.11
CA GLY A 120 15.36 2.27 3.10
C GLY A 120 14.65 1.86 1.80
N ARG A 121 14.11 0.63 1.74
CA ARG A 121 13.43 0.07 0.55
C ARG A 121 11.96 0.44 0.55
N ILE A 122 11.40 0.59 -0.65
CA ILE A 122 9.97 0.86 -0.83
C ILE A 122 9.17 -0.36 -0.37
N ARG A 123 8.11 -0.12 0.38
CA ARG A 123 7.16 -1.11 0.88
C ARG A 123 5.75 -0.71 0.46
N LYS A 124 4.97 -1.66 -0.03
CA LYS A 124 3.59 -1.46 -0.45
C LYS A 124 2.68 -2.32 0.41
N THR A 125 1.57 -1.75 0.87
CA THR A 125 0.65 -2.41 1.78
C THR A 125 -0.79 -2.11 1.38
N PRO A 126 -1.59 -3.14 1.03
CA PRO A 126 -3.02 -2.95 0.84
C PRO A 126 -3.70 -2.69 2.19
N LEU A 127 -4.56 -1.67 2.24
CA LEU A 127 -5.32 -1.26 3.42
C LEU A 127 -6.77 -0.97 3.04
N MET A 128 -7.67 -1.06 4.01
CA MET A 128 -9.08 -0.70 3.79
C MET A 128 -9.19 0.77 3.38
N ARG A 129 -9.99 1.06 2.36
CA ARG A 129 -10.24 2.42 1.90
C ARG A 129 -11.17 3.14 2.88
N VAL A 130 -10.63 4.07 3.66
CA VAL A 130 -11.40 5.00 4.51
C VAL A 130 -11.10 6.41 4.03
N GLU A 131 -12.02 7.01 3.27
CA GLU A 131 -11.83 8.31 2.62
C GLU A 131 -12.90 9.29 3.03
N HIS A 132 -12.51 10.56 3.15
CA HIS A 132 -13.42 11.67 3.35
C HIS A 132 -12.80 12.97 2.86
N ASP A 133 -13.48 13.67 1.95
CA ASP A 133 -13.09 14.96 1.38
C ASP A 133 -11.63 14.98 0.85
N GLY A 134 -11.20 13.89 0.21
CA GLY A 134 -9.85 13.76 -0.36
C GLY A 134 -8.75 13.45 0.65
N SER A 135 -9.09 13.30 1.93
CA SER A 135 -8.19 12.77 2.96
C SER A 135 -8.52 11.30 3.25
N TYR A 136 -7.54 10.54 3.72
CA TYR A 136 -7.72 9.11 4.00
C TYR A 136 -7.30 8.76 5.41
N ALA A 137 -7.98 7.82 6.06
CA ALA A 137 -7.50 7.22 7.30
C ALA A 137 -6.89 5.84 7.03
N VAL A 138 -5.68 5.61 7.54
CA VAL A 138 -5.04 4.30 7.59
C VAL A 138 -4.95 3.81 9.03
N VAL A 139 -5.42 2.58 9.27
CA VAL A 139 -5.64 2.05 10.62
C VAL A 139 -4.63 0.95 10.95
N ALA A 140 -3.76 1.20 11.93
CA ALA A 140 -2.71 0.28 12.37
C ALA A 140 -3.23 -0.82 13.32
N SER A 141 -4.27 -1.52 12.88
CA SER A 141 -5.00 -2.47 13.72
C SER A 141 -4.29 -3.82 13.89
N LYS A 142 -3.59 -4.30 12.87
CA LYS A 142 -2.98 -5.64 12.86
C LYS A 142 -3.94 -6.73 13.38
N GLY A 143 -5.24 -6.65 13.07
CA GLY A 143 -6.25 -7.62 13.51
C GLY A 143 -6.50 -7.65 15.03
N GLY A 144 -6.05 -6.62 15.76
CA GLY A 144 -6.06 -6.57 17.23
C GLY A 144 -4.79 -7.11 17.88
N ALA A 145 -3.78 -7.54 17.11
CA ALA A 145 -2.53 -8.02 17.67
C ALA A 145 -1.87 -6.95 18.58
N PRO A 146 -1.17 -7.36 19.66
CA PRO A 146 -0.55 -6.43 20.60
C PRO A 146 0.62 -5.64 19.98
N GLN A 147 1.17 -6.10 18.86
CA GLN A 147 2.20 -5.37 18.11
C GLN A 147 1.61 -4.53 16.98
N HIS A 148 2.24 -3.40 16.70
CA HIS A 148 1.96 -2.62 15.50
C HIS A 148 2.45 -3.33 14.22
N PRO A 149 1.84 -3.04 13.06
CA PRO A 149 2.39 -3.45 11.76
C PRO A 149 3.70 -2.69 11.45
N VAL A 150 4.54 -3.19 10.56
CA VAL A 150 5.82 -2.54 10.18
C VAL A 150 5.57 -1.25 9.44
N TRP A 151 4.53 -1.18 8.60
CA TRP A 151 4.20 0.08 7.92
C TRP A 151 3.93 1.21 8.91
N TYR A 152 3.40 0.92 10.12
CA TYR A 152 3.27 1.92 11.18
C TYR A 152 4.63 2.50 11.55
N HIS A 153 5.64 1.65 11.76
CA HIS A 153 6.99 2.10 12.08
C HIS A 153 7.66 2.86 10.92
N ASN A 154 7.32 2.53 9.67
CA ASN A 154 7.77 3.26 8.49
C ASN A 154 7.20 4.69 8.50
N VAL A 155 5.89 4.82 8.66
CA VAL A 155 5.17 6.10 8.67
C VAL A 155 5.61 7.00 9.85
N VAL A 156 5.87 6.40 11.01
CA VAL A 156 6.40 7.14 12.17
C VAL A 156 7.81 7.67 11.91
N ALA A 157 8.62 6.94 11.14
CA ALA A 157 9.98 7.35 10.81
C ALA A 157 10.03 8.39 9.68
N ASP A 158 9.15 8.26 8.69
CA ASP A 158 8.99 9.19 7.57
C ASP A 158 7.50 9.32 7.22
N PRO A 159 6.86 10.48 7.46
CA PRO A 159 5.44 10.67 7.22
C PRO A 159 5.09 10.81 5.74
N ARG A 160 6.07 10.92 4.84
CA ARG A 160 5.83 10.98 3.40
C ARG A 160 5.42 9.61 2.89
N VAL A 161 4.24 9.55 2.28
CA VAL A 161 3.68 8.33 1.71
C VAL A 161 3.13 8.61 0.31
N GLU A 162 3.06 7.59 -0.52
CA GLU A 162 2.20 7.62 -1.72
C GLU A 162 0.99 6.74 -1.44
N LEU A 163 -0.19 7.20 -1.83
CA LEU A 163 -1.42 6.42 -1.77
C LEU A 163 -1.95 6.19 -3.19
N GLN A 164 -2.25 4.94 -3.51
CA GLN A 164 -2.99 4.59 -4.71
C GLN A 164 -4.44 4.20 -4.36
N ASP A 165 -5.40 4.94 -4.91
CA ASP A 165 -6.84 4.65 -4.88
C ASP A 165 -7.35 4.47 -6.31
N GLY A 166 -7.57 3.21 -6.69
CA GLY A 166 -7.84 2.80 -8.05
C GLY A 166 -6.78 3.34 -9.02
N PRO A 167 -7.17 4.02 -10.11
CA PRO A 167 -6.23 4.55 -11.09
C PRO A 167 -5.49 5.81 -10.63
N VAL A 168 -5.81 6.36 -9.45
CA VAL A 168 -5.23 7.61 -8.97
C VAL A 168 -4.11 7.31 -7.98
N ARG A 169 -2.95 7.92 -8.19
CA ARG A 169 -1.80 7.93 -7.27
C ARG A 169 -1.54 9.33 -6.79
N GLN A 170 -1.28 9.50 -5.49
CA GLN A 170 -1.11 10.81 -4.87
C GLN A 170 -0.05 10.76 -3.79
N ASP A 171 0.78 11.80 -3.74
CA ASP A 171 1.67 12.07 -2.63
C ASP A 171 0.88 12.64 -1.44
N MET A 172 1.06 12.02 -0.28
CA MET A 172 0.32 12.34 0.93
C MET A 172 1.28 12.45 2.12
N LEU A 173 0.88 13.22 3.12
CA LEU A 173 1.54 13.29 4.42
C LEU A 173 0.69 12.60 5.47
N ALA A 174 1.29 11.66 6.18
CA ALA A 174 0.67 10.93 7.25
C ALA A 174 0.85 11.64 8.59
N ARG A 175 -0.25 11.80 9.32
CA ARG A 175 -0.27 12.37 10.67
C ARG A 175 -1.09 11.50 11.58
N GLU A 176 -0.49 11.03 12.68
CA GLU A 176 -1.25 10.31 13.70
C GLU A 176 -2.28 11.24 14.35
N VAL A 177 -3.53 10.79 14.42
CA VAL A 177 -4.62 11.54 15.05
C VAL A 177 -4.97 10.96 16.41
N THR A 178 -5.34 11.84 17.33
CA THR A 178 -5.76 11.51 18.69
C THR A 178 -7.04 12.28 19.05
N GLY A 179 -7.62 12.01 20.23
CA GLY A 179 -8.78 12.73 20.75
C GLY A 179 -10.00 12.70 19.81
N GLU A 180 -10.69 13.83 19.71
CA GLU A 180 -11.93 13.94 18.93
C GLU A 180 -11.74 13.70 17.42
N GLU A 181 -10.60 14.11 16.87
CA GLU A 181 -10.29 13.90 15.46
C GLU A 181 -10.20 12.39 15.16
N LYS A 182 -9.49 11.66 16.01
CA LYS A 182 -9.44 10.20 15.96
C LYS A 182 -10.82 9.59 16.10
N THR A 183 -11.65 10.05 17.03
CA THR A 183 -13.02 9.53 17.20
C THR A 183 -13.83 9.65 15.91
N ARG A 184 -13.75 10.78 15.21
CA ARG A 184 -14.44 10.99 13.92
C ARG A 184 -13.93 10.05 12.84
N TRP A 185 -12.60 9.92 12.69
CA TRP A 185 -12.02 9.03 11.69
C TRP A 185 -12.22 7.56 12.01
N TRP A 186 -12.23 7.20 13.29
CA TRP A 186 -12.53 5.85 13.74
C TRP A 186 -13.97 5.43 13.40
N ALA A 187 -14.95 6.33 13.58
CA ALA A 187 -16.32 6.06 13.18
C ALA A 187 -16.43 5.75 11.68
N ARG A 188 -15.76 6.54 10.82
CA ARG A 188 -15.68 6.28 9.37
C ARG A 188 -14.96 4.98 9.04
N ALA A 189 -13.89 4.66 9.78
CA ALA A 189 -13.17 3.41 9.59
C ALA A 189 -14.05 2.20 9.90
N VAL A 190 -14.82 2.24 10.99
CA VAL A 190 -15.78 1.17 11.34
C VAL A 190 -16.91 1.09 10.32
N GLU A 191 -17.38 2.20 9.77
CA GLU A 191 -18.35 2.19 8.67
C GLU A 191 -17.80 1.50 7.41
N ALA A 192 -16.54 1.79 7.04
CA ALA A 192 -15.87 1.16 5.90
C ALA A 192 -15.51 -0.32 6.13
N TYR A 193 -15.17 -0.68 7.37
CA TYR A 193 -14.78 -2.03 7.76
C TYR A 193 -15.21 -2.34 9.22
N PRO A 194 -16.41 -2.92 9.42
CA PRO A 194 -17.03 -3.10 10.75
C PRO A 194 -16.20 -3.88 11.76
N ASP A 195 -15.33 -4.77 11.28
CA ASP A 195 -14.43 -5.59 12.10
C ASP A 195 -13.44 -4.77 12.93
N TYR A 196 -13.16 -3.51 12.56
CA TYR A 196 -12.33 -2.65 13.40
C TYR A 196 -12.91 -2.46 14.81
N ALA A 197 -14.24 -2.43 14.94
CA ALA A 197 -14.88 -2.34 16.25
C ALA A 197 -14.57 -3.55 17.13
N GLU A 198 -14.52 -4.74 16.54
CA GLU A 198 -14.13 -5.96 17.24
C GLU A 198 -12.62 -5.97 17.54
N TYR A 199 -11.78 -5.43 16.66
CA TYR A 199 -10.33 -5.41 16.89
C TYR A 199 -9.96 -4.52 18.08
N GLN A 200 -10.64 -3.38 18.25
CA GLN A 200 -10.43 -2.48 19.37
C GLN A 200 -10.82 -3.11 20.72
N LYS A 201 -11.83 -3.99 20.75
CA LYS A 201 -12.21 -4.72 21.98
C LYS A 201 -11.22 -5.81 22.36
N ASN A 202 -10.50 -6.35 21.38
CA ASN A 202 -9.61 -7.49 21.55
C ASN A 202 -8.16 -7.09 21.89
N THR A 203 -7.92 -5.83 22.23
CA THR A 203 -6.58 -5.33 22.51
C THR A 203 -6.60 -4.23 23.56
N ASP A 204 -5.60 -4.22 24.44
CA ASP A 204 -5.46 -3.18 25.47
C ASP A 204 -4.76 -1.92 24.94
N ARG A 205 -4.13 -2.01 23.76
CA ARG A 205 -3.47 -0.85 23.14
C ARG A 205 -4.49 0.03 22.44
N GLU A 206 -4.26 1.33 22.48
CA GLU A 206 -4.96 2.21 21.58
C GLU A 206 -4.52 1.91 20.13
N ILE A 207 -5.47 1.58 19.24
CA ILE A 207 -5.17 1.31 17.83
C ILE A 207 -4.84 2.65 17.14
N PRO A 208 -3.62 2.84 16.59
CA PRO A 208 -3.26 4.09 15.93
C PRO A 208 -4.05 4.29 14.63
N VAL A 209 -4.41 5.54 14.38
CA VAL A 209 -5.06 6.00 13.15
C VAL A 209 -4.22 7.15 12.62
N PHE A 210 -3.80 7.04 11.36
CA PHE A 210 -3.11 8.13 10.67
C PHE A 210 -4.05 8.69 9.63
N VAL A 211 -4.19 10.01 9.60
CA VAL A 211 -4.83 10.72 8.51
C VAL A 211 -3.76 11.07 7.48
N LEU A 212 -4.06 10.76 6.22
CA LEU A 212 -3.27 11.08 5.06
C LEU A 212 -3.92 12.29 4.39
N GLU A 213 -3.17 13.38 4.33
CA GLU A 213 -3.59 14.64 3.72
C GLU A 213 -2.72 14.88 2.47
N PRO A 214 -3.26 15.45 1.38
CA PRO A 214 -2.49 15.77 0.19
C PRO A 214 -1.21 16.54 0.52
N ALA A 215 -0.08 16.07 0.00
CA ALA A 215 1.19 16.75 0.22
C ALA A 215 1.17 18.12 -0.50
N PRO A 216 1.65 19.20 0.14
CA PRO A 216 1.74 20.51 -0.52
C PRO A 216 2.71 20.55 -1.70
N GLN A 217 3.65 19.61 -1.74
CA GLN A 217 4.69 19.43 -2.76
C GLN A 217 4.89 17.93 -3.00
N GLU A 218 5.21 17.56 -4.23
CA GLU A 218 5.55 16.18 -4.62
C GLU A 218 6.83 15.71 -3.91
N HIS A 219 6.95 14.41 -3.59
CA HIS A 219 8.08 13.86 -2.83
C HIS A 219 8.61 12.49 -3.26
#